data_AF-A0A8C7D0A4-F1
#
_entry.id   AF-A0A8C7D0A4-F1
#
_cell.length_a   1.000
_cell.length_b   1.000
_cell.length_c   1.000
_cell.angle_alpha   90.00
_cell.angle_beta   90.00
_cell.angle_gamma   90.00
#
_symmetry.space_group_name_H-M   'P 1'
#
loop_
_entity.id
_entity.type
_entity.pdbx_description
1 polymer ?
#
loop_
_entity_poly.entity_id
_entity_poly.type
_entity_poly.pdbx_seq_one_letter_code
_entity_poly.pdbx_strand_id
1 'polypeptide(L)'
;MKPRLNSLLHTSELNDGYDWGRLNLQSVTEQSSMDDFLATAEMAGTEFVAEKLNIKFVAAEARAGLLTAEETAKLKKLHEENKQLLRIPRRPHWDEGTSPEVLQQTERDSFLEWRRELAELEEEQKMILTPFERNLDFWRQLWRVIERSDIVVQIVDARNPLLFRCPDLECYVKEVSRYKVNLLLVNKADLLTRQQRRIWARYFQREGLRAVFWSALVENERLEAEEKLLGFSSSALVHSSQGMEEESEEEEDEESDMEGEQFKDCVAEGDWQTASEGEEASEDEEADDEESIDGSTHGSSFHNSSRLLTKDELLAIFKAAHDGPTLKEGELTVGLVGYPNVGKSSTINTILRNKKVSVSVTPGHTKHFQTLYVEPGLCLCDCPGLVMPSFVSTKAEMMCCGILPIDQIRDHVPTSHVCQTIPRDVLEGTYGINIIRPREDEDPDRIPNYEELLMAYGYMRGFMTTHGQPDQSRSARYILKDYVIGKLLYCHPPPHISAADFQPQHSKFQAGDADGEDSKIGNKPSKVKRHENLVDKNFFHQENVRALTKGVQSFMGYKEGSVGQRELVNQGKPGLEQPVGKPWKKHGNRNKKEKVRRLTKHLDA
;
A
#
# COMPACT_ATOMS: atom_id res chain seq x y z
N MET A 1 -31.86 41.14 -2.93
CA MET A 1 -31.24 41.03 -4.27
C MET A 1 -30.93 39.56 -4.52
N LYS A 2 -30.93 39.07 -5.77
CA LYS A 2 -30.44 37.71 -6.04
C LYS A 2 -28.91 37.69 -5.95
N PRO A 3 -28.26 36.73 -5.28
CA PRO A 3 -26.85 36.47 -5.52
C PRO A 3 -26.66 36.06 -6.99
N ARG A 4 -25.52 36.40 -7.59
CA ARG A 4 -25.16 35.91 -8.93
C ARG A 4 -24.51 34.53 -8.75
N LEU A 5 -24.91 33.55 -9.55
CA LEU A 5 -24.34 32.18 -9.53
C LEU A 5 -22.82 32.11 -9.82
N ASN A 6 -22.16 33.24 -10.10
CA ASN A 6 -20.77 33.33 -10.53
C ASN A 6 -19.80 33.76 -9.42
N SER A 7 -20.24 34.02 -8.18
CA SER A 7 -19.35 34.44 -7.08
C SER A 7 -18.70 33.28 -6.31
N LEU A 8 -18.86 32.04 -6.78
CA LEU A 8 -18.20 30.84 -6.23
C LEU A 8 -17.01 30.37 -7.08
N LEU A 9 -16.63 31.13 -8.11
CA LEU A 9 -15.35 30.98 -8.79
C LEU A 9 -14.24 31.35 -7.79
N HIS A 10 -13.54 30.35 -7.25
CA HIS A 10 -12.30 30.57 -6.51
C HIS A 10 -11.30 31.32 -7.40
N THR A 11 -10.29 31.98 -6.82
CA THR A 11 -9.28 32.79 -7.54
C THR A 11 -8.52 32.06 -8.66
N SER A 12 -8.64 30.72 -8.70
CA SER A 12 -8.05 29.80 -9.67
C SER A 12 -9.08 29.04 -10.55
N GLU A 13 -10.36 29.42 -10.51
CA GLU A 13 -11.36 29.07 -11.54
C GLU A 13 -11.60 30.25 -12.50
N LEU A 14 -11.26 31.47 -12.06
CA LEU A 14 -10.69 32.45 -12.98
C LEU A 14 -9.37 31.88 -13.52
N ASN A 15 -9.14 32.04 -14.82
CA ASN A 15 -7.95 31.55 -15.50
C ASN A 15 -6.73 32.41 -15.11
N ASP A 16 -6.12 32.08 -13.96
CA ASP A 16 -5.03 32.79 -13.27
C ASP A 16 -3.66 32.68 -13.96
N GLY A 17 -3.67 32.36 -15.27
CA GLY A 17 -2.48 32.07 -16.07
C GLY A 17 -1.89 30.69 -15.80
N TYR A 18 -2.28 30.01 -14.73
CA TYR A 18 -1.80 28.68 -14.39
C TYR A 18 -2.68 27.60 -15.00
N ASP A 19 -2.24 27.09 -16.15
CA ASP A 19 -2.79 25.87 -16.73
C ASP A 19 -2.37 24.66 -15.87
N TRP A 20 -3.13 24.40 -14.79
CA TRP A 20 -2.78 23.46 -13.71
C TRP A 20 -2.50 22.02 -14.21
N GLY A 21 -3.00 21.62 -15.39
CA GLY A 21 -2.68 20.35 -16.04
C GLY A 21 -1.26 20.28 -16.63
N ARG A 22 -0.55 21.41 -16.76
CA ARG A 22 0.87 21.49 -17.14
C ARG A 22 1.82 21.59 -15.95
N LEU A 23 1.30 21.92 -14.76
CA LEU A 23 2.10 21.92 -13.55
C LEU A 23 2.48 20.48 -13.21
N ASN A 24 3.77 20.17 -13.32
CA ASN A 24 4.36 18.91 -12.87
C ASN A 24 4.42 18.85 -11.34
N LEU A 25 3.25 18.93 -10.68
CA LEU A 25 3.11 18.75 -9.24
C LEU A 25 3.71 17.41 -8.83
N GLN A 26 4.59 17.45 -7.84
CA GLN A 26 5.19 16.29 -7.21
C GLN A 26 4.94 16.40 -5.70
N SER A 27 4.62 15.26 -5.09
CA SER A 27 4.48 15.13 -3.64
C SER A 27 5.88 15.00 -3.05
N VAL A 28 6.15 15.72 -1.96
CA VAL A 28 7.48 15.91 -1.37
C VAL A 28 7.43 15.54 0.11
N THR A 29 7.52 14.23 0.37
CA THR A 29 7.38 13.64 1.72
C THR A 29 8.73 13.35 2.38
N GLU A 30 9.76 12.96 1.63
CA GLU A 30 11.16 12.86 2.10
C GLU A 30 12.09 13.63 1.15
N GLN A 31 13.06 14.37 1.71
CA GLN A 31 14.11 15.10 0.99
C GLN A 31 15.46 14.91 1.71
N SER A 32 16.58 15.22 1.06
CA SER A 32 17.83 15.41 1.81
C SER A 32 17.79 16.74 2.56
N SER A 33 18.59 16.87 3.63
CA SER A 33 18.71 18.11 4.40
C SER A 33 19.26 19.29 3.59
N MET A 34 19.85 19.05 2.42
CA MET A 34 20.26 20.10 1.49
C MET A 34 19.09 20.54 0.61
N ASP A 35 18.37 19.60 -0.01
CA ASP A 35 17.23 19.92 -0.88
C ASP A 35 16.10 20.62 -0.11
N ASP A 36 15.90 20.22 1.14
CA ASP A 36 14.95 20.83 2.08
C ASP A 36 15.35 22.27 2.45
N PHE A 37 16.63 22.51 2.72
CA PHE A 37 17.16 23.86 2.96
C PHE A 37 16.97 24.76 1.73
N LEU A 38 17.28 24.26 0.53
CA LEU A 38 17.11 24.97 -0.74
C LEU A 38 15.64 25.34 -0.99
N ALA A 39 14.72 24.38 -0.86
CA ALA A 39 13.28 24.61 -1.02
C ALA A 39 12.70 25.57 0.03
N THR A 40 13.26 25.58 1.24
CA THR A 40 12.85 26.50 2.32
C THR A 40 13.32 27.93 2.04
N ALA A 41 14.56 28.09 1.56
CA ALA A 41 15.10 29.40 1.16
C ALA A 41 14.36 29.98 -0.06
N GLU A 42 14.01 29.13 -1.04
CA GLU A 42 13.20 29.51 -2.21
C GLU A 42 11.80 29.98 -1.79
N MET A 43 11.11 29.23 -0.92
CA MET A 43 9.80 29.65 -0.40
C MET A 43 9.83 30.93 0.43
N ALA A 44 10.93 31.18 1.16
CA ALA A 44 11.15 32.41 1.93
C ALA A 44 11.54 33.63 1.06
N GLY A 45 11.74 33.45 -0.25
CA GLY A 45 12.15 34.53 -1.16
C GLY A 45 13.56 35.07 -0.92
N THR A 46 14.38 34.37 -0.13
CA THR A 46 15.73 34.81 0.21
C THR A 46 16.71 34.39 -0.88
N GLU A 47 17.10 35.32 -1.75
CA GLU A 47 18.25 35.14 -2.64
C GLU A 47 19.54 34.85 -1.83
N PHE A 48 20.52 34.19 -2.45
CA PHE A 48 21.73 33.64 -1.80
C PHE A 48 22.77 34.71 -1.37
N VAL A 49 22.36 35.67 -0.54
CA VAL A 49 23.27 36.44 0.32
C VAL A 49 23.45 35.64 1.61
N ALA A 50 24.59 34.97 1.74
CA ALA A 50 24.92 34.14 2.90
C ALA A 50 25.29 34.99 4.14
N GLU A 51 24.34 35.78 4.64
CA GLU A 51 24.37 36.22 6.03
C GLU A 51 24.34 35.00 6.95
N LYS A 52 25.06 35.08 8.07
CA LYS A 52 25.41 33.92 8.90
C LYS A 52 24.24 33.44 9.78
N LEU A 53 23.23 32.85 9.17
CA LEU A 53 22.32 31.96 9.86
C LEU A 53 23.14 30.80 10.46
N ASN A 54 23.01 30.56 11.76
CA ASN A 54 23.70 29.49 12.48
C ASN A 54 23.01 28.14 12.19
N ILE A 55 23.16 27.65 10.95
CA ILE A 55 22.57 26.39 10.50
C ILE A 55 23.23 25.22 11.22
N LYS A 56 22.48 24.61 12.15
CA LYS A 56 22.84 23.39 12.86
C LYS A 56 22.30 22.20 12.09
N PHE A 57 23.16 21.43 11.44
CA PHE A 57 22.75 20.20 10.77
C PHE A 57 22.41 19.13 11.80
N VAL A 58 21.12 18.97 12.10
CA VAL A 58 20.61 17.82 12.86
C VAL A 58 20.66 16.60 11.95
N ALA A 59 21.58 15.69 12.22
CA ALA A 59 21.48 14.34 11.69
C ALA A 59 20.28 13.68 12.39
N ALA A 60 19.26 13.29 11.62
CA ALA A 60 18.17 12.49 12.14
C ALA A 60 18.74 11.14 12.60
N GLU A 61 18.90 10.97 13.91
CA GLU A 61 19.24 9.70 14.57
C GLU A 61 18.04 8.75 14.45
N ALA A 62 17.80 8.27 13.23
CA ALA A 62 16.72 7.38 12.91
C ALA A 62 16.83 6.13 13.79
N ARG A 63 15.85 5.95 14.67
CA ARG A 63 15.75 4.79 15.58
C ARG A 63 15.41 3.56 14.74
N ALA A 64 16.44 3.01 14.10
CA ALA A 64 16.37 1.85 13.22
C ALA A 64 16.39 0.52 14.00
N GLY A 65 16.85 0.56 15.26
CA GLY A 65 16.74 -0.57 16.18
C GLY A 65 15.30 -0.77 16.70
N LEU A 66 15.01 -2.01 17.09
CA LEU A 66 13.80 -2.34 17.84
C LEU A 66 13.79 -1.61 19.19
N LEU A 67 12.70 -0.94 19.51
CA LEU A 67 12.47 -0.32 20.82
C LEU A 67 12.14 -1.40 21.86
N THR A 68 12.67 -1.26 23.07
CA THR A 68 12.23 -2.09 24.21
C THR A 68 10.81 -1.72 24.64
N ALA A 69 10.11 -2.65 25.31
CA ALA A 69 8.75 -2.41 25.80
C ALA A 69 8.65 -1.13 26.67
N GLU A 70 9.62 -0.90 27.56
CA GLU A 70 9.71 0.33 28.34
C GLU A 70 9.84 1.59 27.48
N GLU A 71 10.67 1.57 26.44
CA GLU A 71 10.85 2.72 25.54
C GLU A 71 9.60 3.00 24.71
N THR A 72 8.88 1.96 24.25
CA THR A 72 7.59 2.15 23.57
C THR A 72 6.53 2.76 24.50
N ALA A 73 6.51 2.39 25.79
CA ALA A 73 5.59 2.95 26.78
C ALA A 73 5.94 4.42 27.11
N LYS A 74 7.23 4.72 27.29
CA LYS A 74 7.75 6.09 27.48
C LYS A 74 7.45 6.97 26.27
N LEU A 75 7.62 6.46 25.06
CA LEU A 75 7.24 7.15 23.82
C LEU A 75 5.74 7.37 23.72
N LYS A 76 4.88 6.36 23.95
CA LYS A 76 3.41 6.54 23.93
C LYS A 76 2.95 7.69 24.82
N LYS A 77 3.44 7.74 26.06
CA LYS A 77 3.13 8.84 27.00
C LYS A 77 3.57 10.20 26.45
N LEU A 78 4.76 10.28 25.84
CA LEU A 78 5.28 11.50 25.22
C LEU A 78 4.50 11.90 23.94
N HIS A 79 3.99 10.93 23.16
CA HIS A 79 3.10 11.16 22.02
C HIS A 79 1.74 11.72 22.48
N GLU A 80 1.21 11.22 23.60
CA GLU A 80 -0.05 11.67 24.19
C GLU A 80 0.06 13.09 24.77
N GLU A 81 1.15 13.37 25.50
CA GLU A 81 1.44 14.69 26.07
C GLU A 81 1.58 15.79 25.01
N ASN A 82 2.28 15.49 23.90
CA ASN A 82 2.55 16.47 22.85
C ASN A 82 1.53 16.45 21.70
N LYS A 83 0.46 15.64 21.80
CA LYS A 83 -0.55 15.45 20.74
C LYS A 83 -1.20 16.75 20.25
N GLN A 84 -1.28 17.77 21.09
CA GLN A 84 -1.88 19.07 20.78
C GLN A 84 -0.99 19.96 19.88
N LEU A 85 0.32 19.64 19.79
CA LEU A 85 1.28 20.41 18.99
C LEU A 85 1.30 19.97 17.52
N LEU A 86 0.76 18.79 17.20
CA LEU A 86 0.60 18.32 15.82
C LEU A 86 -0.64 18.93 15.16
N ARG A 87 -0.49 20.17 14.70
CA ARG A 87 -1.51 20.88 13.94
C ARG A 87 -1.22 20.84 12.44
N ILE A 88 -2.25 20.92 11.61
CA ILE A 88 -2.14 21.12 10.16
C ILE A 88 -2.25 22.61 9.80
N PRO A 89 -1.56 23.10 8.74
CA PRO A 89 -1.49 24.52 8.44
C PRO A 89 -2.88 25.04 8.07
N ARG A 90 -3.34 26.03 8.84
CA ARG A 90 -4.61 26.71 8.64
C ARG A 90 -4.47 27.69 7.49
N ARG A 91 -5.41 27.72 6.55
CA ARG A 91 -5.44 28.80 5.55
C ARG A 91 -5.65 30.15 6.26
N PRO A 92 -4.84 31.19 5.97
CA PRO A 92 -5.11 32.55 6.45
C PRO A 92 -6.49 33.06 6.02
N HIS A 93 -7.09 33.94 6.82
CA HIS A 93 -8.34 34.62 6.45
C HIS A 93 -8.11 35.49 5.21
N TRP A 94 -9.07 35.46 4.27
CA TRP A 94 -9.04 36.26 3.06
C TRP A 94 -10.46 36.75 2.72
N ASP A 95 -10.53 37.92 2.10
CA ASP A 95 -11.76 38.63 1.80
C ASP A 95 -11.78 39.06 0.32
N GLU A 96 -12.93 39.53 -0.19
CA GLU A 96 -13.04 40.10 -1.55
C GLU A 96 -12.08 41.29 -1.81
N GLY A 97 -11.54 41.90 -0.75
CA GLY A 97 -10.54 42.96 -0.82
C GLY A 97 -9.07 42.50 -0.82
N THR A 98 -8.79 41.21 -0.62
CA THR A 98 -7.42 40.67 -0.60
C THR A 98 -6.92 40.45 -2.04
N SER A 99 -5.76 40.99 -2.41
CA SER A 99 -5.19 40.73 -3.74
C SER A 99 -4.63 39.28 -3.83
N PRO A 100 -4.63 38.65 -5.02
CA PRO A 100 -4.10 37.29 -5.18
C PRO A 100 -2.64 37.16 -4.75
N GLU A 101 -1.83 38.19 -4.96
CA GLU A 101 -0.41 38.23 -4.62
C GLU A 101 -0.20 38.31 -3.10
N VAL A 102 -0.96 39.18 -2.42
CA VAL A 102 -0.94 39.29 -0.95
C VAL A 102 -1.40 37.98 -0.32
N LEU A 103 -2.45 37.35 -0.85
CA LEU A 103 -2.91 36.04 -0.37
C LEU A 103 -1.83 34.96 -0.56
N GLN A 104 -1.18 34.90 -1.73
CA GLN A 104 -0.09 33.94 -1.97
C GLN A 104 1.14 34.15 -1.07
N GLN A 105 1.41 35.40 -0.65
CA GLN A 105 2.45 35.71 0.33
C GLN A 105 2.04 35.27 1.73
N THR A 106 0.83 35.63 2.19
CA THR A 106 0.34 35.24 3.53
C THR A 106 0.20 33.72 3.67
N GLU A 107 -0.23 33.01 2.62
CA GLU A 107 -0.25 31.54 2.56
C GLU A 107 1.16 30.93 2.66
N ARG A 108 2.19 31.56 2.06
CA ARG A 108 3.60 31.14 2.17
C ARG A 108 4.15 31.38 3.56
N ASP A 109 3.94 32.56 4.12
CA ASP A 109 4.49 32.96 5.42
C ASP A 109 3.92 32.08 6.55
N SER A 110 2.61 31.86 6.56
CA SER A 110 1.95 30.97 7.53
C SER A 110 2.39 29.51 7.37
N PHE A 111 2.66 29.05 6.13
CA PHE A 111 3.20 27.71 5.89
C PHE A 111 4.66 27.58 6.35
N LEU A 112 5.48 28.61 6.17
CA LEU A 112 6.86 28.64 6.68
C LEU A 112 6.92 28.70 8.21
N GLU A 113 5.98 29.39 8.85
CA GLU A 113 5.82 29.41 10.31
C GLU A 113 5.48 28.01 10.84
N TRP A 114 4.42 27.37 10.32
CA TRP A 114 4.05 25.99 10.63
C TRP A 114 5.20 24.98 10.43
N ARG A 115 6.01 25.16 9.37
CA ARG A 115 7.19 24.31 9.13
C ARG A 115 8.30 24.50 10.17
N ARG A 116 8.39 25.66 10.84
CA ARG A 116 9.32 25.88 11.96
C ARG A 116 8.80 25.19 13.23
N GLU A 117 7.51 25.33 13.54
CA GLU A 117 6.88 24.64 14.68
C GLU A 117 7.16 23.13 14.65
N LEU A 118 6.99 22.48 13.48
CA LEU A 118 7.29 21.05 13.34
C LEU A 118 8.79 20.72 13.45
N ALA A 119 9.68 21.58 12.96
CA ALA A 119 11.13 21.36 13.07
C ALA A 119 11.63 21.50 14.53
N GLU A 120 11.03 22.41 15.30
CA GLU A 120 11.30 22.56 16.74
C GLU A 120 10.86 21.31 17.52
N LEU A 121 9.72 20.69 17.17
CA LEU A 121 9.30 19.39 17.75
C LEU A 121 10.26 18.23 17.42
N GLU A 122 10.80 18.18 16.19
CA GLU A 122 11.79 17.17 15.80
C GLU A 122 13.12 17.37 16.53
N GLU A 123 13.59 18.62 16.72
CA GLU A 123 14.86 18.91 17.39
C GLU A 123 14.79 18.82 18.93
N GLU A 124 13.85 19.51 19.59
CA GLU A 124 13.83 19.60 21.06
C GLU A 124 13.48 18.26 21.72
N GLN A 125 12.51 17.54 21.16
CA GLN A 125 11.93 16.35 21.77
C GLN A 125 12.48 15.03 21.18
N LYS A 126 13.28 15.09 20.11
CA LYS A 126 13.79 13.93 19.34
C LYS A 126 12.68 12.96 18.90
N MET A 127 11.54 13.51 18.48
CA MET A 127 10.39 12.73 18.02
C MET A 127 10.53 12.32 16.56
N ILE A 128 9.92 11.19 16.18
CA ILE A 128 9.81 10.75 14.80
C ILE A 128 8.40 11.06 14.32
N LEU A 129 8.29 11.89 13.29
CA LEU A 129 7.03 12.19 12.60
C LEU A 129 6.87 11.31 11.36
N THR A 130 5.63 11.16 10.91
CA THR A 130 5.32 10.76 9.53
C THR A 130 5.99 11.72 8.53
N PRO A 131 6.34 11.24 7.32
CA PRO A 131 6.96 12.07 6.27
C PRO A 131 5.90 13.00 5.65
N PHE A 132 5.61 14.10 6.33
CA PHE A 132 4.54 15.03 5.97
C PHE A 132 4.83 15.75 4.65
N GLU A 133 3.78 16.15 3.94
CA GLU A 133 3.90 16.86 2.67
C GLU A 133 4.50 18.26 2.85
N ARG A 134 5.62 18.53 2.15
CA ARG A 134 6.35 19.81 2.23
C ARG A 134 6.00 20.78 1.12
N ASN A 135 5.22 20.36 0.11
CA ASN A 135 4.74 21.21 -0.97
C ASN A 135 3.44 21.96 -0.59
N LEU A 136 3.50 23.30 -0.51
CA LEU A 136 2.35 24.17 -0.23
C LEU A 136 1.16 23.95 -1.19
N ASP A 137 1.41 23.61 -2.47
CA ASP A 137 0.33 23.46 -3.44
C ASP A 137 -0.55 22.22 -3.19
N PHE A 138 -0.06 21.23 -2.45
CA PHE A 138 -0.88 20.11 -1.97
C PHE A 138 -1.78 20.54 -0.80
N TRP A 139 -1.26 21.34 0.13
CA TRP A 139 -2.06 21.94 1.22
C TRP A 139 -3.13 22.91 0.68
N ARG A 140 -2.83 23.66 -0.38
CA ARG A 140 -3.84 24.43 -1.14
C ARG A 140 -4.95 23.56 -1.72
N GLN A 141 -4.66 22.34 -2.17
CA GLN A 141 -5.73 21.43 -2.60
C GLN A 141 -6.59 20.98 -1.41
N LEU A 142 -5.99 20.69 -0.25
CA LEU A 142 -6.76 20.38 0.97
C LEU A 142 -7.66 21.54 1.39
N TRP A 143 -7.15 22.77 1.41
CA TRP A 143 -7.94 23.96 1.73
C TRP A 143 -9.14 24.12 0.77
N ARG A 144 -8.92 23.98 -0.54
CA ARG A 144 -10.00 23.98 -1.56
C ARG A 144 -11.06 22.89 -1.29
N VAL A 145 -10.68 21.70 -0.84
CA VAL A 145 -11.63 20.62 -0.49
C VAL A 145 -12.46 21.01 0.74
N ILE A 146 -11.82 21.47 1.81
CA ILE A 146 -12.48 21.85 3.07
C ILE A 146 -13.44 23.03 2.85
N GLU A 147 -13.03 24.03 2.07
CA GLU A 147 -13.86 25.18 1.73
C GLU A 147 -15.10 24.76 0.93
N ARG A 148 -14.93 23.97 -0.14
CA ARG A 148 -16.01 23.66 -1.11
C ARG A 148 -16.98 22.57 -0.67
N SER A 149 -16.65 21.73 0.32
CA SER A 149 -17.48 20.59 0.74
C SER A 149 -18.38 20.89 1.94
N ASP A 150 -19.60 20.38 1.92
CA ASP A 150 -20.54 20.37 3.05
C ASP A 150 -20.19 19.25 4.05
N ILE A 151 -19.65 18.15 3.54
CA ILE A 151 -19.20 16.98 4.31
C ILE A 151 -17.74 16.69 3.96
N VAL A 152 -16.88 16.63 4.97
CA VAL A 152 -15.50 16.14 4.83
C VAL A 152 -15.44 14.69 5.34
N VAL A 153 -15.11 13.80 4.42
CA VAL A 153 -14.98 12.35 4.65
C VAL A 153 -13.50 12.00 4.71
N GLN A 154 -13.02 11.62 5.89
CA GLN A 154 -11.65 11.14 6.07
C GLN A 154 -11.60 9.63 5.84
N ILE A 155 -10.82 9.20 4.85
CA ILE A 155 -10.66 7.78 4.47
C ILE A 155 -9.41 7.21 5.15
N VAL A 156 -9.58 6.11 5.88
CA VAL A 156 -8.53 5.44 6.65
C VAL A 156 -8.43 3.95 6.30
N ASP A 157 -7.24 3.36 6.43
CA ASP A 157 -7.03 1.91 6.27
C ASP A 157 -7.50 1.17 7.53
N ALA A 158 -8.38 0.18 7.34
CA ALA A 158 -9.02 -0.59 8.42
C ALA A 158 -8.03 -1.28 9.38
N ARG A 159 -6.79 -1.55 8.95
CA ARG A 159 -5.78 -2.23 9.80
C ARG A 159 -5.21 -1.33 10.88
N ASN A 160 -5.14 -0.02 10.68
CA ASN A 160 -4.70 0.93 11.71
C ASN A 160 -5.45 2.27 11.59
N PRO A 161 -6.75 2.32 11.94
CA PRO A 161 -7.58 3.51 11.71
C PRO A 161 -7.09 4.74 12.47
N LEU A 162 -6.35 4.56 13.57
CA LEU A 162 -5.85 5.64 14.42
C LEU A 162 -4.61 6.34 13.86
N LEU A 163 -3.74 5.65 13.11
CA LEU A 163 -2.56 6.26 12.47
C LEU A 163 -2.93 7.10 11.24
N PHE A 164 -3.95 6.67 10.49
CA PHE A 164 -4.40 7.37 9.28
C PHE A 164 -5.43 8.48 9.55
N ARG A 165 -5.96 8.55 10.78
CA ARG A 165 -6.90 9.59 11.24
C ARG A 165 -6.13 10.82 11.71
N CYS A 166 -6.59 12.02 11.31
CA CYS A 166 -6.06 13.29 11.80
C CYS A 166 -7.14 14.05 12.58
N PRO A 167 -7.13 14.01 13.93
CA PRO A 167 -8.12 14.73 14.74
C PRO A 167 -8.09 16.25 14.57
N ASP A 168 -6.93 16.85 14.25
CA ASP A 168 -6.84 18.29 14.04
C ASP A 168 -7.48 18.74 12.71
N LEU A 169 -7.61 17.84 11.71
CA LEU A 169 -8.46 18.09 10.54
C LEU A 169 -9.94 18.21 10.95
N GLU A 170 -10.41 17.34 11.84
CA GLU A 170 -11.80 17.37 12.34
C GLU A 170 -12.10 18.69 13.07
N CYS A 171 -11.13 19.19 13.85
CA CYS A 171 -11.17 20.53 14.43
C CYS A 171 -11.22 21.62 13.36
N TYR A 172 -10.30 21.59 12.38
CA TYR A 172 -10.20 22.63 11.35
C TYR A 172 -11.50 22.76 10.52
N VAL A 173 -12.13 21.65 10.14
CA VAL A 173 -13.41 21.70 9.41
C VAL A 173 -14.50 22.42 10.21
N LYS A 174 -14.52 22.24 11.55
CA LYS A 174 -15.45 22.92 12.46
C LYS A 174 -15.06 24.37 12.78
N GLU A 175 -13.78 24.72 12.68
CA GLU A 175 -13.30 26.12 12.70
C GLU A 175 -13.79 26.88 11.46
N VAL A 176 -13.70 26.27 10.27
CA VAL A 176 -14.16 26.86 9.00
C VAL A 176 -15.68 27.02 8.94
N SER A 177 -16.45 26.01 9.36
CA SER A 177 -17.90 26.16 9.53
C SER A 177 -18.48 25.11 10.47
N ARG A 178 -19.31 25.57 11.42
CA ARG A 178 -20.01 24.69 12.37
C ARG A 178 -20.98 23.71 11.69
N TYR A 179 -21.53 24.08 10.54
CA TYR A 179 -22.47 23.27 9.76
C TYR A 179 -21.80 22.12 9.01
N LYS A 180 -20.53 22.26 8.61
CA LYS A 180 -19.79 21.21 7.89
C LYS A 180 -19.69 19.95 8.73
N VAL A 181 -19.83 18.78 8.11
CA VAL A 181 -19.90 17.49 8.81
C VAL A 181 -18.62 16.69 8.61
N ASN A 182 -18.08 16.13 9.70
CA ASN A 182 -16.97 15.17 9.65
C ASN A 182 -17.54 13.75 9.64
N LEU A 183 -16.98 12.88 8.80
CA LEU A 183 -17.32 11.45 8.71
C LEU A 183 -16.05 10.62 8.47
N LEU A 184 -15.90 9.50 9.16
CA LEU A 184 -14.77 8.58 9.03
C LEU A 184 -15.17 7.37 8.15
N LEU A 185 -14.52 7.21 7.01
CA LEU A 185 -14.72 6.06 6.11
C LEU A 185 -13.58 5.06 6.28
N VAL A 186 -13.87 3.98 7.00
CA VAL A 186 -12.91 2.90 7.28
C VAL A 186 -12.91 1.95 6.09
N ASN A 187 -11.95 2.14 5.17
CA ASN A 187 -11.82 1.37 3.93
C ASN A 187 -10.91 0.15 4.11
N LYS A 188 -11.05 -0.85 3.23
CA LYS A 188 -10.44 -2.18 3.34
C LYS A 188 -10.99 -2.97 4.54
N ALA A 189 -12.24 -2.72 4.93
CA ALA A 189 -12.86 -3.34 6.09
C ALA A 189 -13.24 -4.83 5.89
N ASP A 190 -13.00 -5.36 4.68
CA ASP A 190 -12.88 -6.79 4.34
C ASP A 190 -11.70 -7.48 5.06
N LEU A 191 -10.62 -6.74 5.35
CA LEU A 191 -9.48 -7.22 6.16
C LEU A 191 -9.80 -7.33 7.66
N LEU A 192 -11.03 -7.01 8.09
CA LEU A 192 -11.51 -7.15 9.47
C LEU A 192 -12.66 -8.15 9.53
N THR A 193 -12.63 -9.08 10.49
CA THR A 193 -13.78 -9.90 10.88
C THR A 193 -14.96 -9.05 11.37
N ARG A 194 -16.20 -9.57 11.31
CA ARG A 194 -17.38 -8.90 11.89
C ARG A 194 -17.20 -8.57 13.37
N GLN A 195 -16.50 -9.42 14.14
CA GLN A 195 -16.18 -9.17 15.56
C GLN A 195 -15.21 -7.98 15.74
N GLN A 196 -14.10 -7.93 15.00
CA GLN A 196 -13.18 -6.78 15.01
C GLN A 196 -13.88 -5.49 14.56
N ARG A 197 -14.80 -5.54 13.58
CA ARG A 197 -15.64 -4.39 13.17
C ARG A 197 -16.61 -3.96 14.27
N ARG A 198 -17.30 -4.87 14.97
CA ARG A 198 -18.14 -4.56 16.15
C ARG A 198 -17.34 -3.86 17.25
N ILE A 199 -16.12 -4.33 17.52
CA ILE A 199 -15.19 -3.72 18.48
C ILE A 199 -14.82 -2.28 18.07
N TRP A 200 -14.41 -2.06 16.83
CA TRP A 200 -14.07 -0.71 16.33
C TRP A 200 -15.29 0.22 16.29
N ALA A 201 -16.47 -0.27 15.92
CA ALA A 201 -17.73 0.47 15.93
C ALA A 201 -18.06 1.03 17.33
N ARG A 202 -18.03 0.15 18.35
CA ARG A 202 -18.23 0.51 19.77
C ARG A 202 -17.20 1.54 20.25
N TYR A 203 -15.93 1.41 19.82
CA TYR A 203 -14.90 2.40 20.13
C TYR A 203 -15.22 3.76 19.51
N PHE A 204 -15.47 3.84 18.19
CA PHE A 204 -15.80 5.11 17.53
C PHE A 204 -17.07 5.75 18.09
N GLN A 205 -18.07 4.96 18.48
CA GLN A 205 -19.30 5.45 19.13
C GLN A 205 -18.99 6.16 20.46
N ARG A 206 -18.11 5.56 21.28
CA ARG A 206 -17.70 6.12 22.59
C ARG A 206 -16.90 7.42 22.43
N GLU A 207 -16.08 7.52 21.39
CA GLU A 207 -15.32 8.74 21.07
C GLU A 207 -16.19 9.83 20.39
N GLY A 208 -17.50 9.59 20.19
CA GLY A 208 -18.44 10.54 19.58
C GLY A 208 -18.28 10.70 18.06
N LEU A 209 -17.68 9.73 17.39
CA LEU A 209 -17.28 9.80 15.99
C LEU A 209 -18.30 9.12 15.09
N ARG A 210 -18.59 9.74 13.94
CA ARG A 210 -19.38 9.12 12.87
C ARG A 210 -18.43 8.26 12.03
N ALA A 211 -18.55 6.94 12.11
CA ALA A 211 -17.68 5.99 11.44
C ALA A 211 -18.47 4.94 10.66
N VAL A 212 -18.04 4.65 9.44
CA VAL A 212 -18.67 3.68 8.54
C VAL A 212 -17.63 2.75 7.90
N PHE A 213 -17.95 1.46 7.81
CA PHE A 213 -17.07 0.43 7.25
C PHE A 213 -17.38 0.17 5.78
N TRP A 214 -16.32 0.11 4.97
CA TRP A 214 -16.40 0.04 3.52
C TRP A 214 -15.32 -0.88 2.94
N SER A 215 -15.65 -1.54 1.83
CA SER A 215 -14.67 -2.21 0.98
C SER A 215 -14.94 -1.83 -0.47
N ALA A 216 -14.03 -1.02 -1.04
CA ALA A 216 -14.04 -0.74 -2.47
C ALA A 216 -13.76 -1.99 -3.32
N LEU A 217 -13.16 -3.04 -2.76
CA LEU A 217 -12.85 -4.30 -3.45
C LEU A 217 -14.10 -5.18 -3.53
N VAL A 218 -14.68 -5.54 -2.38
CA VAL A 218 -15.85 -6.45 -2.32
C VAL A 218 -17.05 -5.85 -3.06
N GLU A 219 -17.29 -4.55 -2.93
CA GLU A 219 -18.38 -3.90 -3.67
C GLU A 219 -18.09 -3.84 -5.19
N ASN A 220 -16.83 -3.64 -5.63
CA ASN A 220 -16.52 -3.71 -7.07
C ASN A 220 -16.70 -5.13 -7.63
N GLU A 221 -16.23 -6.16 -6.92
CA GLU A 221 -16.41 -7.57 -7.29
C GLU A 221 -17.89 -7.94 -7.39
N ARG A 222 -18.70 -7.51 -6.41
CA ARG A 222 -20.16 -7.65 -6.43
C ARG A 222 -20.78 -6.97 -7.65
N LEU A 223 -20.44 -5.71 -7.91
CA LEU A 223 -21.00 -4.93 -9.01
C LEU A 223 -20.63 -5.53 -10.38
N GLU A 224 -19.40 -6.01 -10.53
CA GLU A 224 -18.99 -6.77 -11.72
C GLU A 224 -19.75 -8.10 -11.86
N ALA A 225 -20.06 -8.80 -10.76
CA ALA A 225 -20.85 -10.02 -10.80
C ALA A 225 -22.33 -9.75 -11.19
N GLU A 226 -22.93 -8.69 -10.65
CA GLU A 226 -24.27 -8.22 -11.06
C GLU A 226 -24.30 -7.85 -12.56
N GLU A 227 -23.28 -7.15 -13.06
CA GLU A 227 -23.17 -6.79 -14.48
C GLU A 227 -22.96 -8.02 -15.39
N LYS A 228 -22.13 -8.99 -14.99
CA LYS A 228 -21.93 -10.26 -15.71
C LYS A 228 -23.23 -11.07 -15.80
N LEU A 229 -24.04 -11.10 -14.73
CA LEU A 229 -25.36 -11.77 -14.73
C LEU A 229 -26.37 -11.07 -15.65
N LEU A 230 -26.43 -9.74 -15.62
CA LEU A 230 -27.29 -8.95 -16.50
C LEU A 230 -26.89 -9.07 -17.98
N GLY A 231 -25.59 -9.09 -18.28
CA GLY A 231 -25.06 -9.31 -19.64
C GLY A 231 -25.34 -10.71 -20.20
N PHE A 232 -25.39 -11.73 -19.34
CA PHE A 232 -25.82 -13.07 -19.76
C PHE A 232 -27.33 -13.10 -20.08
N SER A 233 -28.14 -12.40 -19.29
CA SER A 233 -29.60 -12.29 -19.51
C SER A 233 -29.96 -11.59 -20.83
N SER A 234 -29.23 -10.52 -21.21
CA SER A 234 -29.46 -9.84 -22.49
C SER A 234 -29.03 -10.70 -23.69
N SER A 235 -27.89 -11.39 -23.59
CA SER A 235 -27.42 -12.33 -24.63
C SER A 235 -28.42 -13.47 -24.91
N ALA A 236 -29.00 -14.04 -23.85
CA ALA A 236 -29.99 -15.11 -23.94
C ALA A 236 -31.29 -14.68 -24.65
N LEU A 237 -31.71 -13.42 -24.52
CA LEU A 237 -32.90 -12.90 -25.19
C LEU A 237 -32.67 -12.67 -26.70
N VAL A 238 -31.49 -12.18 -27.09
CA VAL A 238 -31.15 -11.91 -28.52
C VAL A 238 -31.15 -13.20 -29.36
N HIS A 239 -30.80 -14.35 -28.77
CA HIS A 239 -30.84 -15.66 -29.46
C HIS A 239 -32.25 -16.20 -29.74
N SER A 240 -33.32 -15.48 -29.35
CA SER A 240 -34.71 -15.89 -29.62
C SER A 240 -35.34 -15.23 -30.85
N SER A 241 -34.71 -14.22 -31.45
CA SER A 241 -35.41 -13.30 -32.34
C SER A 241 -34.61 -12.75 -33.54
N GLN A 242 -33.93 -13.62 -34.31
CA GLN A 242 -33.85 -13.49 -35.77
C GLN A 242 -33.22 -14.72 -36.45
N GLY A 243 -33.67 -15.01 -37.66
CA GLY A 243 -33.08 -15.98 -38.57
C GLY A 243 -33.51 -15.67 -40.00
N MET A 244 -32.81 -16.27 -40.97
CA MET A 244 -32.91 -16.10 -42.43
C MET A 244 -32.32 -14.81 -43.05
N GLU A 245 -31.56 -15.03 -44.13
CA GLU A 245 -31.19 -14.14 -45.25
C GLU A 245 -30.27 -12.93 -44.98
N GLU A 246 -29.43 -12.46 -45.92
CA GLU A 246 -28.46 -13.16 -46.81
C GLU A 246 -27.36 -12.14 -47.29
N GLU A 247 -26.48 -12.53 -48.23
CA GLU A 247 -25.14 -11.94 -48.51
C GLU A 247 -25.05 -10.52 -49.18
N SER A 248 -24.02 -9.75 -48.81
CA SER A 248 -23.21 -8.79 -49.63
C SER A 248 -22.06 -8.21 -48.77
N GLU A 249 -20.75 -8.33 -49.08
CA GLU A 249 -19.95 -7.49 -50.03
C GLU A 249 -19.86 -6.00 -49.60
N GLU A 250 -18.70 -5.31 -49.49
CA GLU A 250 -17.29 -5.52 -49.92
C GLU A 250 -16.31 -4.62 -49.09
N GLU A 251 -15.01 -4.99 -49.00
CA GLU A 251 -13.76 -4.13 -48.90
C GLU A 251 -13.64 -3.03 -47.78
N GLU A 252 -12.51 -2.39 -47.41
CA GLU A 252 -11.01 -2.38 -47.58
C GLU A 252 -10.48 -1.64 -46.29
N ASP A 253 -9.25 -1.69 -45.74
CA ASP A 253 -8.04 -2.55 -45.76
C ASP A 253 -7.15 -2.17 -44.52
N GLU A 254 -5.87 -2.55 -44.49
CA GLU A 254 -4.73 -2.09 -43.64
C GLU A 254 -4.58 -2.65 -42.20
N GLU A 255 -3.81 -3.73 -42.09
CA GLU A 255 -3.07 -4.07 -40.87
C GLU A 255 -2.03 -2.96 -40.53
N SER A 256 -1.91 -2.60 -39.25
CA SER A 256 -0.76 -1.80 -38.77
C SER A 256 -0.17 -2.39 -37.48
N ASP A 257 1.11 -2.78 -37.55
CA ASP A 257 1.86 -3.33 -36.43
C ASP A 257 1.93 -2.37 -35.24
N MET A 258 1.46 -2.83 -34.07
CA MET A 258 1.88 -2.26 -32.80
C MET A 258 2.34 -3.39 -31.87
N GLU A 259 3.65 -3.47 -31.63
CA GLU A 259 4.30 -4.42 -30.71
C GLU A 259 3.92 -4.12 -29.25
N GLY A 260 2.69 -4.43 -28.87
CA GLY A 260 2.26 -4.43 -27.47
C GLY A 260 2.89 -5.60 -26.73
N GLU A 261 3.85 -5.32 -25.85
CA GLU A 261 4.46 -6.35 -25.00
C GLU A 261 3.38 -7.02 -24.13
N GLN A 262 2.98 -8.24 -24.53
CA GLN A 262 1.99 -9.04 -23.80
C GLN A 262 2.59 -9.50 -22.46
N PHE A 263 2.49 -8.62 -21.46
CA PHE A 263 2.80 -8.96 -20.08
C PHE A 263 1.81 -10.03 -19.62
N LYS A 264 2.23 -11.28 -19.77
CA LYS A 264 1.41 -12.45 -19.49
C LYS A 264 1.16 -12.53 -17.99
N ASP A 265 0.04 -11.97 -17.57
CA ASP A 265 -0.34 -11.85 -16.17
C ASP A 265 -0.72 -13.22 -15.60
N CYS A 266 0.30 -13.99 -15.27
CA CYS A 266 0.21 -15.26 -14.57
C CYS A 266 -0.10 -15.01 -13.09
N VAL A 267 -1.26 -14.40 -12.81
CA VAL A 267 -1.88 -14.46 -11.48
C VAL A 267 -2.22 -15.92 -11.23
N ALA A 268 -1.30 -16.62 -10.56
CA ALA A 268 -1.65 -17.87 -9.92
C ALA A 268 -2.67 -17.55 -8.84
N GLU A 269 -3.79 -18.28 -8.84
CA GLU A 269 -4.73 -18.36 -7.71
C GLU A 269 -3.91 -18.61 -6.43
N GLY A 270 -3.72 -17.55 -5.65
CA GLY A 270 -3.04 -17.58 -4.37
C GLY A 270 -4.04 -17.10 -3.33
N ASP A 271 -4.33 -17.96 -2.35
CA ASP A 271 -5.34 -17.70 -1.34
C ASP A 271 -5.10 -16.35 -0.65
N TRP A 272 -5.94 -15.38 -0.99
CA TRP A 272 -6.04 -14.13 -0.24
C TRP A 272 -6.57 -14.48 1.15
N GLN A 273 -5.93 -13.99 2.20
CA GLN A 273 -6.42 -14.12 3.57
C GLN A 273 -7.59 -13.16 3.84
N THR A 274 -8.60 -13.19 2.98
CA THR A 274 -9.96 -12.77 3.31
C THR A 274 -10.35 -13.49 4.59
N ALA A 275 -10.90 -12.76 5.56
CA ALA A 275 -11.28 -13.30 6.85
C ALA A 275 -12.50 -14.23 6.70
N SER A 276 -12.26 -15.48 6.28
CA SER A 276 -13.32 -16.46 5.99
C SER A 276 -14.18 -16.71 7.21
N GLU A 277 -15.48 -16.43 7.06
CA GLU A 277 -16.49 -16.64 8.09
C GLU A 277 -16.67 -18.15 8.26
N GLY A 278 -16.12 -18.68 9.36
CA GLY A 278 -16.32 -20.06 9.77
C GLY A 278 -17.64 -20.19 10.51
N GLU A 279 -18.53 -21.05 10.02
CA GLU A 279 -19.81 -21.35 10.66
C GLU A 279 -19.63 -22.26 11.90
N GLU A 280 -19.04 -21.72 12.96
CA GLU A 280 -19.19 -22.24 14.33
C GLU A 280 -19.97 -21.23 15.17
N ALA A 281 -21.26 -21.14 14.88
CA ALA A 281 -22.22 -20.42 15.71
C ALA A 281 -22.46 -21.23 17.00
N SER A 282 -21.86 -20.79 18.10
CA SER A 282 -22.33 -21.17 19.44
C SER A 282 -23.63 -20.42 19.72
N GLU A 283 -24.69 -21.15 20.09
CA GLU A 283 -26.07 -20.65 20.13
C GLU A 283 -26.37 -19.63 21.25
N ASP A 284 -25.36 -19.18 22.01
CA ASP A 284 -25.46 -18.39 23.24
C ASP A 284 -24.91 -16.94 23.12
N GLU A 285 -25.25 -16.17 22.06
CA GLU A 285 -25.17 -14.68 22.13
C GLU A 285 -26.09 -13.90 21.14
N GLU A 286 -27.13 -14.51 20.55
CA GLU A 286 -28.09 -13.82 19.64
C GLU A 286 -29.14 -12.97 20.40
N ALA A 287 -28.71 -11.99 21.21
CA ALA A 287 -29.60 -11.18 22.05
C ALA A 287 -29.65 -9.67 21.72
N ASP A 288 -28.65 -9.12 21.01
CA ASP A 288 -28.41 -7.67 20.91
C ASP A 288 -28.57 -7.06 19.49
N ASP A 289 -28.79 -7.84 18.42
CA ASP A 289 -28.82 -7.36 17.02
C ASP A 289 -30.24 -7.04 16.46
N GLU A 290 -31.29 -6.90 17.30
CA GLU A 290 -32.62 -6.38 16.89
C GLU A 290 -32.65 -4.84 16.76
N GLU A 291 -31.89 -4.26 15.82
CA GLU A 291 -32.00 -2.82 15.51
C GLU A 291 -33.24 -2.50 14.65
N SER A 292 -34.37 -2.24 15.32
CA SER A 292 -35.57 -1.68 14.69
C SER A 292 -35.32 -0.28 14.13
N ILE A 293 -35.56 -0.08 12.82
CA ILE A 293 -35.63 1.25 12.21
C ILE A 293 -36.95 1.92 12.62
N ASP A 294 -37.01 2.45 13.85
CA ASP A 294 -38.20 3.13 14.36
C ASP A 294 -38.14 4.66 14.15
N GLY A 295 -39.19 5.20 13.54
CA GLY A 295 -39.23 6.55 13.02
C GLY A 295 -39.82 7.54 14.02
N SER A 296 -39.01 8.07 14.95
CA SER A 296 -39.43 9.18 15.82
C SER A 296 -38.43 10.34 15.84
N THR A 297 -38.96 11.56 15.79
CA THR A 297 -38.18 12.79 15.59
C THR A 297 -37.80 13.42 16.94
N HIS A 298 -36.52 13.45 17.29
CA HIS A 298 -35.79 14.60 17.87
C HIS A 298 -34.37 14.17 18.33
N GLY A 299 -33.32 14.66 17.65
CA GLY A 299 -31.94 14.54 18.13
C GLY A 299 -31.31 13.14 17.99
N SER A 300 -31.44 12.52 16.81
CA SER A 300 -30.84 11.21 16.52
C SER A 300 -29.32 11.21 16.68
N SER A 301 -28.82 10.49 17.68
CA SER A 301 -27.39 10.16 17.77
C SER A 301 -27.04 9.20 16.63
N PHE A 302 -25.99 9.51 15.87
CA PHE A 302 -25.57 8.66 14.76
C PHE A 302 -24.98 7.35 15.31
N HIS A 303 -25.54 6.20 14.94
CA HIS A 303 -25.03 4.90 15.37
C HIS A 303 -24.08 4.28 14.34
N ASN A 304 -22.91 3.86 14.78
CA ASN A 304 -21.89 3.21 13.96
C ASN A 304 -22.20 1.71 13.83
N SER A 305 -22.77 1.30 12.70
CA SER A 305 -22.98 -0.13 12.41
C SER A 305 -21.68 -0.85 12.03
N SER A 306 -21.53 -2.12 12.39
CA SER A 306 -20.36 -2.96 12.08
C SER A 306 -20.41 -3.67 10.71
N ARG A 307 -21.49 -3.47 9.94
CA ARG A 307 -21.68 -4.08 8.62
C ARG A 307 -20.87 -3.34 7.54
N LEU A 308 -20.46 -4.08 6.50
CA LEU A 308 -19.97 -3.43 5.29
C LEU A 308 -21.16 -2.78 4.58
N LEU A 309 -21.00 -1.52 4.19
CA LEU A 309 -22.01 -0.79 3.42
C LEU A 309 -21.92 -1.12 1.93
N THR A 310 -23.08 -1.19 1.28
CA THR A 310 -23.19 -1.15 -0.18
C THR A 310 -23.05 0.29 -0.69
N LYS A 311 -22.78 0.47 -1.98
CA LYS A 311 -22.65 1.79 -2.62
C LYS A 311 -23.83 2.69 -2.29
N ASP A 312 -25.04 2.18 -2.50
CA ASP A 312 -26.24 3.01 -2.46
C ASP A 312 -26.60 3.39 -1.00
N GLU A 313 -26.22 2.55 -0.03
CA GLU A 313 -26.28 2.88 1.40
C GLU A 313 -25.23 3.91 1.82
N LEU A 314 -24.01 3.85 1.27
CA LEU A 314 -22.98 4.87 1.51
C LEU A 314 -23.44 6.24 0.98
N LEU A 315 -24.05 6.29 -0.20
CA LEU A 315 -24.63 7.52 -0.77
C LEU A 315 -25.86 7.99 0.02
N ALA A 316 -26.69 7.08 0.53
CA ALA A 316 -27.79 7.42 1.43
C ALA A 316 -27.29 8.01 2.76
N ILE A 317 -26.22 7.46 3.34
CA ILE A 317 -25.58 8.01 4.55
C ILE A 317 -24.96 9.37 4.28
N PHE A 318 -24.33 9.61 3.13
CA PHE A 318 -23.84 10.95 2.78
C PHE A 318 -25.00 11.96 2.72
N LYS A 319 -26.12 11.62 2.08
CA LYS A 319 -27.32 12.48 2.02
C LYS A 319 -27.94 12.73 3.41
N ALA A 320 -28.07 11.68 4.23
CA ALA A 320 -28.60 11.75 5.59
C ALA A 320 -27.59 12.26 6.64
N ALA A 321 -26.36 12.61 6.25
CA ALA A 321 -25.35 13.10 7.19
C ALA A 321 -25.41 14.61 7.44
N HIS A 322 -26.06 15.38 6.56
CA HIS A 322 -26.02 16.85 6.57
C HIS A 322 -27.42 17.47 6.45
N ASP A 323 -28.00 17.82 7.61
CA ASP A 323 -29.28 18.56 7.71
C ASP A 323 -29.11 20.10 7.62
N GLY A 324 -27.90 20.58 7.31
CA GLY A 324 -27.54 22.00 7.30
C GLY A 324 -27.85 22.72 5.98
N PRO A 325 -27.61 24.05 5.92
CA PRO A 325 -27.60 24.79 4.66
C PRO A 325 -26.37 24.39 3.82
N THR A 326 -26.59 23.86 2.62
CA THR A 326 -25.51 23.50 1.68
C THR A 326 -24.87 24.75 1.06
N LEU A 327 -23.57 24.69 0.74
CA LEU A 327 -22.83 25.80 0.08
C LEU A 327 -23.37 26.13 -1.31
N LYS A 328 -23.95 25.15 -2.01
CA LYS A 328 -24.66 25.32 -3.27
C LYS A 328 -26.15 25.10 -3.05
N GLU A 329 -27.00 25.94 -3.65
CA GLU A 329 -28.44 25.73 -3.66
C GLU A 329 -28.79 24.44 -4.42
N GLY A 330 -29.15 23.37 -3.71
CA GLY A 330 -29.60 22.11 -4.30
C GLY A 330 -28.52 21.09 -4.68
N GLU A 331 -27.24 21.33 -4.36
CA GLU A 331 -26.17 20.33 -4.52
C GLU A 331 -25.40 20.11 -3.22
N LEU A 332 -25.37 18.86 -2.74
CA LEU A 332 -24.53 18.42 -1.64
C LEU A 332 -23.14 18.04 -2.17
N THR A 333 -22.09 18.61 -1.58
CA THR A 333 -20.70 18.41 -2.00
C THR A 333 -19.90 17.69 -0.91
N VAL A 334 -19.35 16.52 -1.24
CA VAL A 334 -18.63 15.65 -0.29
C VAL A 334 -17.14 15.61 -0.64
N GLY A 335 -16.30 16.14 0.25
CA GLY A 335 -14.85 16.18 0.10
C GLY A 335 -14.20 14.91 0.64
N LEU A 336 -13.48 14.17 -0.20
CA LEU A 336 -12.78 12.94 0.18
C LEU A 336 -11.31 13.25 0.48
N VAL A 337 -10.90 13.05 1.73
CA VAL A 337 -9.55 13.35 2.23
C VAL A 337 -8.91 12.08 2.80
N GLY A 338 -7.60 11.88 2.60
CA GLY A 338 -6.89 10.76 3.20
C GLY A 338 -5.43 10.65 2.77
N TYR A 339 -4.70 9.77 3.44
CA TYR A 339 -3.32 9.43 3.10
C TYR A 339 -3.22 8.77 1.72
N PRO A 340 -2.03 8.73 1.09
CA PRO A 340 -1.77 7.82 -0.02
C PRO A 340 -2.13 6.36 0.33
N ASN A 341 -2.44 5.55 -0.69
CA ASN A 341 -2.63 4.09 -0.57
C ASN A 341 -3.77 3.58 0.35
N VAL A 342 -4.54 4.44 1.01
CA VAL A 342 -5.77 4.06 1.76
C VAL A 342 -6.95 3.66 0.87
N GLY A 343 -6.83 3.83 -0.47
CA GLY A 343 -7.83 3.40 -1.45
C GLY A 343 -8.89 4.45 -1.84
N LYS A 344 -8.67 5.72 -1.51
CA LYS A 344 -9.53 6.88 -1.88
C LYS A 344 -10.03 6.83 -3.33
N SER A 345 -9.13 6.77 -4.31
CA SER A 345 -9.50 6.80 -5.73
C SER A 345 -10.08 5.47 -6.23
N SER A 346 -9.85 4.35 -5.53
CA SER A 346 -10.57 3.08 -5.74
C SER A 346 -12.04 3.20 -5.32
N THR A 347 -12.30 3.76 -4.13
CA THR A 347 -13.66 4.06 -3.64
C THR A 347 -14.43 4.94 -4.62
N ILE A 348 -13.78 5.99 -5.16
CA ILE A 348 -14.36 6.88 -6.17
C ILE A 348 -14.78 6.12 -7.44
N ASN A 349 -13.89 5.28 -7.98
CA ASN A 349 -14.20 4.49 -9.17
C ASN A 349 -15.34 3.47 -8.94
N THR A 350 -15.38 2.85 -7.74
CA THR A 350 -16.44 1.91 -7.33
C THR A 350 -17.80 2.62 -7.28
N ILE A 351 -17.86 3.79 -6.65
CA ILE A 351 -19.09 4.61 -6.58
C ILE A 351 -19.56 5.04 -7.99
N LEU A 352 -18.63 5.46 -8.84
CA LEU A 352 -18.90 5.91 -10.22
C LEU A 352 -19.15 4.75 -11.22
N ARG A 353 -18.97 3.49 -10.79
CA ARG A 353 -18.98 2.28 -11.64
C ARG A 353 -18.12 2.40 -12.91
N ASN A 354 -17.08 3.22 -12.87
CA ASN A 354 -16.27 3.61 -14.02
C ASN A 354 -14.86 4.00 -13.57
N LYS A 355 -13.84 3.63 -14.35
CA LYS A 355 -12.43 4.00 -14.13
C LYS A 355 -12.16 5.46 -14.54
N LYS A 356 -12.85 6.43 -13.91
CA LYS A 356 -12.67 7.87 -14.19
C LYS A 356 -11.39 8.44 -13.58
N VAL A 357 -10.95 7.91 -12.44
CA VAL A 357 -9.72 8.34 -11.75
C VAL A 357 -8.67 7.22 -11.89
N SER A 358 -7.44 7.56 -12.25
CA SER A 358 -6.35 6.59 -12.31
C SER A 358 -5.92 6.16 -10.90
N VAL A 359 -5.50 4.89 -10.75
CA VAL A 359 -5.15 4.29 -9.46
C VAL A 359 -3.77 3.64 -9.56
N SER A 360 -2.97 3.78 -8.51
CA SER A 360 -1.65 3.15 -8.38
C SER A 360 -1.37 2.81 -6.91
N VAL A 361 -0.48 1.84 -6.68
CA VAL A 361 0.08 1.48 -5.37
C VAL A 361 1.24 2.43 -4.97
N THR A 362 1.74 3.24 -5.91
CA THR A 362 2.76 4.27 -5.65
C THR A 362 2.10 5.56 -5.14
N PRO A 363 2.57 6.14 -4.03
CA PRO A 363 2.14 7.47 -3.56
C PRO A 363 2.30 8.58 -4.62
N GLY A 364 1.54 9.68 -4.44
CA GLY A 364 1.63 10.86 -5.31
C GLY A 364 0.97 10.74 -6.70
N HIS A 365 0.15 9.70 -6.93
CA HIS A 365 -0.50 9.45 -8.21
C HIS A 365 -1.67 10.41 -8.51
N THR A 366 -2.57 10.66 -7.55
CA THR A 366 -3.56 11.75 -7.64
C THR A 366 -2.86 13.08 -7.35
N LYS A 367 -2.78 13.99 -8.34
CA LYS A 367 -2.01 15.25 -8.25
C LYS A 367 -2.84 16.53 -8.14
N HIS A 368 -4.09 16.50 -8.58
CA HIS A 368 -4.94 17.68 -8.71
C HIS A 368 -6.29 17.44 -8.04
N PHE A 369 -6.90 18.51 -7.55
CA PHE A 369 -8.30 18.51 -7.12
C PHE A 369 -9.23 18.16 -8.30
N GLN A 370 -10.23 17.31 -8.07
CA GLN A 370 -11.21 16.93 -9.10
C GLN A 370 -12.64 16.98 -8.55
N THR A 371 -13.58 17.45 -9.38
CA THR A 371 -15.01 17.55 -9.06
C THR A 371 -15.78 16.51 -9.87
N LEU A 372 -16.44 15.58 -9.18
CA LEU A 372 -17.00 14.35 -9.75
C LEU A 372 -18.48 14.22 -9.38
N TYR A 373 -19.35 14.61 -10.31
CA TYR A 373 -20.80 14.43 -10.19
C TYR A 373 -21.14 12.93 -10.24
N VAL A 374 -21.90 12.46 -9.25
CA VAL A 374 -22.35 11.05 -9.14
C VAL A 374 -23.83 10.94 -9.48
N GLU A 375 -24.64 11.82 -8.90
CA GLU A 375 -26.10 11.88 -9.08
C GLU A 375 -26.56 13.35 -9.13
N PRO A 376 -27.76 13.65 -9.66
CA PRO A 376 -28.37 14.97 -9.55
C PRO A 376 -28.45 15.41 -8.07
N GLY A 377 -27.80 16.51 -7.73
CA GLY A 377 -27.73 17.02 -6.34
C GLY A 377 -26.65 16.38 -5.45
N LEU A 378 -25.81 15.47 -5.96
CA LEU A 378 -24.68 14.89 -5.19
C LEU A 378 -23.36 14.90 -5.99
N CYS A 379 -22.40 15.66 -5.47
CA CYS A 379 -21.06 15.79 -6.02
C CYS A 379 -20.00 15.28 -5.03
N LEU A 380 -19.02 14.52 -5.53
CA LEU A 380 -17.80 14.19 -4.80
C LEU A 380 -16.66 15.11 -5.22
N CYS A 381 -15.74 15.41 -4.30
CA CYS A 381 -14.50 16.12 -4.58
C CYS A 381 -13.29 15.26 -4.18
N ASP A 382 -12.41 14.94 -5.13
CA ASP A 382 -11.18 14.20 -4.86
C ASP A 382 -10.02 15.14 -4.52
N CYS A 383 -9.21 14.77 -3.53
CA CYS A 383 -7.98 15.46 -3.16
C CYS A 383 -6.73 14.67 -3.62
N PRO A 384 -5.57 15.31 -3.79
CA PRO A 384 -4.30 14.56 -3.82
C PRO A 384 -4.10 13.86 -2.47
N GLY A 385 -3.62 12.61 -2.47
CA GLY A 385 -3.40 11.85 -1.23
C GLY A 385 -2.30 12.52 -0.40
N LEU A 386 -2.63 12.92 0.84
CA LEU A 386 -1.78 13.81 1.66
C LEU A 386 -1.29 13.09 2.92
N VAL A 387 0.03 13.09 3.14
CA VAL A 387 0.60 12.63 4.41
C VAL A 387 0.58 13.79 5.41
N MET A 388 -0.22 13.65 6.46
CA MET A 388 -0.32 14.61 7.56
C MET A 388 0.70 14.25 8.66
N PRO A 389 1.18 15.22 9.46
CA PRO A 389 2.08 14.95 10.59
C PRO A 389 1.37 14.16 11.69
N SER A 390 1.96 13.04 12.08
CA SER A 390 1.56 12.17 13.20
C SER A 390 2.82 11.62 13.86
N PHE A 391 2.83 11.47 15.19
CA PHE A 391 3.92 10.78 15.88
C PHE A 391 3.92 9.29 15.52
N VAL A 392 5.10 8.72 15.26
CA VAL A 392 5.30 7.30 14.98
C VAL A 392 6.48 6.78 15.81
N SER A 393 6.42 5.54 16.30
CA SER A 393 7.50 5.02 17.15
C SER A 393 8.75 4.64 16.35
N THR A 394 8.61 4.16 15.11
CA THR A 394 9.75 3.75 14.26
C THR A 394 9.52 4.04 12.78
N LYS A 395 10.62 4.20 12.00
CA LYS A 395 10.54 4.26 10.53
C LYS A 395 10.07 2.93 9.90
N ALA A 396 10.21 1.81 10.62
CA ALA A 396 9.69 0.50 10.20
C ALA A 396 8.15 0.45 10.16
N GLU A 397 7.49 1.03 11.16
CA GLU A 397 6.03 1.15 11.24
C GLU A 397 5.46 1.93 10.04
N MET A 398 6.08 3.05 9.64
CA MET A 398 5.70 3.83 8.44
C MET A 398 5.83 3.04 7.12
N MET A 399 6.80 2.13 7.03
CA MET A 399 6.98 1.24 5.87
C MET A 399 5.94 0.12 5.88
N CYS A 400 5.67 -0.49 7.03
CA CYS A 400 4.68 -1.55 7.19
C CYS A 400 3.23 -1.05 7.01
N CYS A 401 2.99 0.26 7.22
CA CYS A 401 1.73 0.93 6.89
C CYS A 401 1.66 1.41 5.42
N GLY A 402 2.70 1.23 4.61
CA GLY A 402 2.69 1.62 3.19
C GLY A 402 2.71 3.13 2.91
N ILE A 403 3.08 3.95 3.91
CA ILE A 403 3.26 5.41 3.76
C ILE A 403 4.56 5.68 2.98
N LEU A 404 5.61 4.90 3.28
CA LEU A 404 6.92 5.01 2.61
C LEU A 404 7.06 4.03 1.43
N PRO A 405 7.72 4.43 0.33
CA PRO A 405 7.88 3.59 -0.87
C PRO A 405 8.86 2.43 -0.66
N ILE A 406 8.32 1.20 -0.56
CA ILE A 406 9.10 -0.03 -0.27
C ILE A 406 10.27 -0.26 -1.25
N ASP A 407 10.14 0.13 -2.52
CA ASP A 407 11.19 -0.09 -3.52
C ASP A 407 12.41 0.83 -3.34
N GLN A 408 12.30 1.92 -2.59
CA GLN A 408 13.41 2.84 -2.30
C GLN A 408 14.20 2.43 -1.03
N ILE A 409 13.74 1.41 -0.32
CA ILE A 409 14.35 0.92 0.92
C ILE A 409 15.77 0.39 0.66
N ARG A 410 16.73 0.94 1.42
CA ARG A 410 18.15 0.53 1.44
C ARG A 410 18.48 -0.51 2.51
N ASP A 411 17.71 -0.54 3.59
CA ASP A 411 17.94 -1.32 4.81
C ASP A 411 16.82 -2.35 5.03
N HIS A 412 17.15 -3.60 5.35
CA HIS A 412 16.21 -4.69 5.55
C HIS A 412 15.76 -4.88 7.02
N VAL A 413 16.37 -4.17 7.98
CA VAL A 413 15.98 -4.17 9.40
C VAL A 413 14.48 -3.88 9.65
N PRO A 414 13.74 -3.06 8.85
CA PRO A 414 12.29 -2.88 9.02
C PRO A 414 11.45 -4.17 9.04
N THR A 415 11.96 -5.27 8.46
CA THR A 415 11.32 -6.61 8.53
C THR A 415 11.20 -7.12 9.97
N SER A 416 12.01 -6.61 10.91
CA SER A 416 11.93 -6.92 12.34
C SER A 416 10.58 -6.56 12.98
N HIS A 417 9.91 -5.50 12.51
CA HIS A 417 8.57 -5.16 12.98
C HIS A 417 7.55 -6.23 12.58
N VAL A 418 7.64 -6.77 11.37
CA VAL A 418 6.80 -7.89 10.89
C VAL A 418 7.03 -9.15 11.74
N CYS A 419 8.28 -9.40 12.16
CA CYS A 419 8.60 -10.51 13.05
C CYS A 419 8.02 -10.33 14.46
N GLN A 420 7.81 -9.10 14.92
CA GLN A 420 7.16 -8.79 16.20
C GLN A 420 5.63 -8.82 16.14
N THR A 421 5.02 -8.52 14.99
CA THR A 421 3.55 -8.47 14.86
C THR A 421 2.92 -9.76 14.33
N ILE A 422 3.67 -10.60 13.60
CA ILE A 422 3.20 -11.87 13.05
C ILE A 422 3.88 -13.06 13.79
N PRO A 423 3.12 -13.99 14.39
CA PRO A 423 3.68 -15.19 15.01
C PRO A 423 4.46 -16.07 14.04
N ARG A 424 5.45 -16.82 14.56
CA ARG A 424 6.30 -17.73 13.78
C ARG A 424 5.48 -18.68 12.91
N ASP A 425 4.47 -19.32 13.49
CA ASP A 425 3.63 -20.35 12.85
C ASP A 425 2.88 -19.79 11.62
N VAL A 426 2.47 -18.51 11.69
CA VAL A 426 1.81 -17.80 10.59
C VAL A 426 2.81 -17.49 9.47
N LEU A 427 4.06 -17.12 9.79
CA LEU A 427 5.12 -16.90 8.81
C LEU A 427 5.55 -18.21 8.13
N GLU A 428 5.75 -19.28 8.90
CA GLU A 428 6.13 -20.60 8.41
C GLU A 428 5.01 -21.20 7.54
N GLY A 429 3.75 -21.16 8.00
CA GLY A 429 2.59 -21.63 7.25
C GLY A 429 2.28 -20.80 5.99
N THR A 430 2.38 -19.47 6.03
CA THR A 430 2.05 -18.60 4.87
C THR A 430 3.11 -18.68 3.76
N TYR A 431 4.36 -19.00 4.10
CA TYR A 431 5.44 -19.09 3.11
C TYR A 431 5.90 -20.52 2.77
N GLY A 432 5.56 -21.52 3.57
CA GLY A 432 6.10 -22.88 3.44
C GLY A 432 7.59 -22.97 3.78
N ILE A 433 8.06 -22.09 4.67
CA ILE A 433 9.45 -22.03 5.16
C ILE A 433 9.54 -22.61 6.57
N ASN A 434 10.71 -23.12 6.92
CA ASN A 434 11.07 -23.44 8.30
C ASN A 434 12.06 -22.35 8.75
N ILE A 435 11.68 -21.53 9.72
CA ILE A 435 12.57 -20.50 10.26
C ILE A 435 13.39 -21.18 11.36
N ILE A 436 14.70 -20.94 11.39
CA ILE A 436 15.60 -21.54 12.37
C ILE A 436 15.02 -21.32 13.78
N ARG A 437 14.80 -22.41 14.52
CA ARG A 437 14.35 -22.35 15.93
C ARG A 437 15.53 -21.93 16.81
N PRO A 438 15.29 -21.27 17.97
CA PRO A 438 16.34 -20.94 18.92
C PRO A 438 17.14 -22.17 19.33
N ARG A 439 18.37 -21.96 19.78
CA ARG A 439 19.23 -23.05 20.28
C ARG A 439 18.77 -23.51 21.65
N GLU A 440 19.26 -24.67 22.09
CA GLU A 440 19.03 -25.23 23.44
C GLU A 440 19.55 -24.32 24.57
N ASP A 441 20.42 -23.35 24.26
CA ASP A 441 20.93 -22.31 25.18
C ASP A 441 20.16 -20.96 25.11
N GLU A 442 19.06 -20.88 24.35
CA GLU A 442 18.19 -19.69 24.22
C GLU A 442 16.72 -19.99 24.57
N ASP A 443 15.92 -18.95 24.83
CA ASP A 443 14.49 -19.09 25.13
C ASP A 443 13.72 -19.72 23.94
N PRO A 444 13.00 -20.85 24.11
CA PRO A 444 12.30 -21.51 22.99
C PRO A 444 11.24 -20.65 22.30
N ASP A 445 10.52 -19.84 23.09
CA ASP A 445 9.45 -18.95 22.63
C ASP A 445 9.97 -17.62 22.05
N ARG A 446 11.29 -17.52 21.80
CA ARG A 446 11.91 -16.31 21.26
C ARG A 446 11.36 -15.96 19.86
N ILE A 447 10.90 -14.71 19.74
CA ILE A 447 10.50 -14.05 18.50
C ILE A 447 11.60 -14.25 17.43
N PRO A 448 11.26 -14.74 16.22
CA PRO A 448 12.25 -15.00 15.17
C PRO A 448 13.02 -13.72 14.79
N ASN A 449 14.32 -13.84 14.55
CA ASN A 449 15.11 -12.71 14.07
C ASN A 449 14.78 -12.41 12.60
N TYR A 450 14.81 -11.13 12.21
CA TYR A 450 14.54 -10.73 10.83
C TYR A 450 15.53 -11.37 9.84
N GLU A 451 16.80 -11.56 10.25
CA GLU A 451 17.82 -12.22 9.43
C GLU A 451 17.48 -13.70 9.17
N GLU A 452 16.91 -14.41 10.15
CA GLU A 452 16.53 -15.82 10.03
C GLU A 452 15.38 -15.99 9.03
N LEU A 453 14.34 -15.15 9.16
CA LEU A 453 13.21 -15.08 8.22
C LEU A 453 13.69 -14.74 6.79
N LEU A 454 14.53 -13.71 6.65
CA LEU A 454 15.04 -13.25 5.36
C LEU A 454 15.98 -14.27 4.69
N MET A 455 16.80 -14.97 5.47
CA MET A 455 17.62 -16.07 4.96
C MET A 455 16.74 -17.25 4.53
N ALA A 456 15.81 -17.71 5.36
CA ALA A 456 14.93 -18.84 5.04
C ALA A 456 14.10 -18.59 3.76
N TYR A 457 13.48 -17.40 3.66
CA TYR A 457 12.73 -16.99 2.46
C TYR A 457 13.65 -16.83 1.24
N GLY A 458 14.83 -16.24 1.41
CA GLY A 458 15.83 -16.07 0.35
C GLY A 458 16.35 -17.40 -0.21
N TYR A 459 16.61 -18.39 0.66
CA TYR A 459 16.99 -19.76 0.28
C TYR A 459 15.85 -20.45 -0.50
N MET A 460 14.63 -20.43 0.02
CA MET A 460 13.46 -21.04 -0.66
C MET A 460 13.22 -20.43 -2.05
N ARG A 461 13.32 -19.10 -2.19
CA ARG A 461 13.12 -18.40 -3.47
C ARG A 461 14.34 -18.44 -4.41
N GLY A 462 15.48 -18.99 -3.97
CA GLY A 462 16.72 -18.96 -4.73
C GLY A 462 17.27 -17.54 -4.97
N PHE A 463 16.91 -16.57 -4.13
CA PHE A 463 17.37 -15.19 -4.23
C PHE A 463 18.83 -15.10 -3.72
N MET A 464 19.79 -15.29 -4.62
CA MET A 464 21.22 -15.34 -4.29
C MET A 464 21.98 -14.10 -4.75
N THR A 465 22.91 -13.64 -3.91
CA THR A 465 23.96 -12.66 -4.26
C THR A 465 25.05 -13.30 -5.13
N THR A 466 25.94 -12.48 -5.69
CA THR A 466 27.14 -12.93 -6.43
C THR A 466 28.09 -13.81 -5.62
N HIS A 467 27.97 -13.82 -4.29
CA HIS A 467 28.80 -14.62 -3.37
C HIS A 467 28.10 -15.91 -2.90
N GLY A 468 26.90 -16.21 -3.40
CA GLY A 468 26.14 -17.41 -3.04
C GLY A 468 25.44 -17.35 -1.68
N GLN A 469 25.46 -16.19 -1.01
CA GLN A 469 24.63 -15.91 0.17
C GLN A 469 23.24 -15.38 -0.26
N PRO A 470 22.17 -15.64 0.51
CA PRO A 470 20.83 -15.14 0.20
C PRO A 470 20.76 -13.60 0.23
N ASP A 471 20.03 -13.02 -0.72
CA ASP A 471 19.79 -11.58 -0.85
C ASP A 471 18.68 -11.14 0.11
N GLN A 472 19.09 -10.75 1.31
CA GLN A 472 18.19 -10.27 2.36
C GLN A 472 17.43 -8.99 1.94
N SER A 473 18.11 -8.03 1.29
CA SER A 473 17.49 -6.76 0.88
C SER A 473 16.44 -6.93 -0.23
N ARG A 474 16.61 -7.88 -1.14
CA ARG A 474 15.54 -8.30 -2.06
C ARG A 474 14.42 -9.01 -1.31
N SER A 475 14.75 -9.96 -0.43
CA SER A 475 13.77 -10.74 0.33
C SER A 475 12.84 -9.84 1.17
N ALA A 476 13.40 -8.83 1.84
CA ALA A 476 12.67 -7.86 2.66
C ALA A 476 11.63 -7.09 1.85
N ARG A 477 11.98 -6.61 0.64
CA ARG A 477 11.03 -5.90 -0.23
C ARG A 477 9.84 -6.75 -0.67
N TYR A 478 9.98 -8.08 -0.76
CA TYR A 478 8.84 -8.96 -1.01
C TYR A 478 7.98 -9.16 0.24
N ILE A 479 8.59 -9.47 1.40
CA ILE A 479 7.84 -9.68 2.66
C ILE A 479 7.10 -8.41 3.09
N LEU A 480 7.73 -7.23 3.00
CA LEU A 480 7.09 -5.94 3.30
C LEU A 480 5.96 -5.60 2.32
N LYS A 481 6.05 -6.03 1.05
CA LYS A 481 4.95 -5.89 0.09
C LYS A 481 3.80 -6.82 0.42
N ASP A 482 4.06 -8.10 0.70
CA ASP A 482 3.04 -9.06 1.14
C ASP A 482 2.31 -8.57 2.41
N TYR A 483 3.01 -7.93 3.36
CA TYR A 483 2.41 -7.30 4.55
C TYR A 483 1.53 -6.09 4.20
N VAL A 484 2.03 -5.13 3.42
CA VAL A 484 1.24 -3.94 3.01
C VAL A 484 0.02 -4.31 2.16
N ILE A 485 0.13 -5.36 1.35
CA ILE A 485 -0.96 -5.96 0.55
C ILE A 485 -2.01 -6.68 1.43
N GLY A 486 -1.63 -7.16 2.62
CA GLY A 486 -2.52 -7.83 3.57
C GLY A 486 -2.45 -9.37 3.57
N LYS A 487 -1.49 -9.96 2.84
CA LYS A 487 -1.25 -11.41 2.85
C LYS A 487 -0.60 -11.88 4.16
N LEU A 488 0.21 -11.04 4.80
CA LEU A 488 0.53 -11.18 6.22
C LEU A 488 -0.41 -10.24 7.00
N LEU A 489 -1.58 -10.76 7.38
CA LEU A 489 -2.63 -9.94 7.98
C LEU A 489 -2.39 -9.68 9.47
N TYR A 490 -2.18 -8.41 9.80
CA TYR A 490 -2.21 -7.87 11.17
C TYR A 490 -3.13 -6.65 11.24
N CYS A 491 -4.00 -6.64 12.25
CA CYS A 491 -4.95 -5.56 12.49
C CYS A 491 -4.69 -4.97 13.88
N HIS A 492 -4.37 -3.68 13.99
CA HIS A 492 -4.10 -3.06 15.28
C HIS A 492 -5.40 -3.02 16.12
N PRO A 493 -5.36 -3.38 17.42
CA PRO A 493 -6.53 -3.26 18.30
C PRO A 493 -6.80 -1.80 18.68
N PRO A 494 -8.02 -1.46 19.10
CA PRO A 494 -8.27 -0.22 19.85
C PRO A 494 -7.45 -0.18 21.15
N PRO A 495 -7.15 1.01 21.73
CA PRO A 495 -6.19 1.15 22.85
C PRO A 495 -6.56 0.47 24.19
N HIS A 496 -7.67 -0.25 24.26
CA HIS A 496 -8.23 -0.86 25.47
C HIS A 496 -8.39 -2.38 25.37
N ILE A 497 -7.87 -3.01 24.31
CA ILE A 497 -7.95 -4.44 24.01
C ILE A 497 -6.53 -4.96 23.73
N SER A 498 -6.23 -6.21 24.11
CA SER A 498 -4.90 -6.78 23.89
C SER A 498 -4.64 -7.06 22.40
N ALA A 499 -3.37 -7.08 22.01
CA ALA A 499 -3.00 -7.35 20.62
C ALA A 499 -3.19 -8.83 20.23
N ALA A 500 -3.14 -9.77 21.18
CA ALA A 500 -3.26 -11.20 20.93
C ALA A 500 -4.72 -11.60 20.72
N ASP A 501 -5.62 -11.20 21.62
CA ASP A 501 -7.05 -11.53 21.56
C ASP A 501 -7.74 -10.94 20.31
N PHE A 502 -7.09 -9.97 19.66
CA PHE A 502 -7.58 -9.27 18.49
C PHE A 502 -7.12 -9.88 17.14
N GLN A 503 -6.36 -10.99 17.12
CA GLN A 503 -5.97 -11.69 15.87
C GLN A 503 -6.57 -13.12 15.76
N PRO A 504 -7.90 -13.30 15.68
CA PRO A 504 -8.52 -14.63 15.54
C PRO A 504 -8.03 -15.40 14.30
N GLN A 505 -7.52 -14.71 13.28
CA GLN A 505 -6.94 -15.33 12.08
C GLN A 505 -5.58 -16.02 12.32
N HIS A 506 -4.85 -15.69 13.39
CA HIS A 506 -3.55 -16.32 13.70
C HIS A 506 -3.70 -17.69 14.39
N SER A 507 -4.75 -17.87 15.21
CA SER A 507 -5.03 -19.13 15.91
C SER A 507 -5.21 -20.33 14.97
N LYS A 508 -5.60 -20.10 13.72
CA LYS A 508 -5.71 -21.12 12.65
C LYS A 508 -4.39 -21.89 12.40
N PHE A 509 -3.24 -21.30 12.73
CA PHE A 509 -1.92 -21.93 12.56
C PHE A 509 -1.43 -22.67 13.81
N GLN A 510 -1.85 -22.23 15.01
CA GLN A 510 -1.44 -22.82 16.29
C GLN A 510 -2.04 -24.21 16.53
N ALA A 511 -3.23 -24.48 15.98
CA ALA A 511 -3.90 -25.78 16.10
C ALA A 511 -3.17 -26.94 15.39
N GLY A 512 -2.10 -26.69 14.63
CA GLY A 512 -1.36 -27.72 13.89
C GLY A 512 -0.35 -28.52 14.72
N ASP A 513 0.24 -27.93 15.76
CA ASP A 513 1.34 -28.53 16.55
C ASP A 513 0.87 -29.17 17.89
N ALA A 514 -0.45 -29.17 18.18
CA ALA A 514 -1.00 -29.56 19.49
C ALA A 514 -1.17 -31.07 19.72
N ASP A 515 -1.38 -31.88 18.67
CA ASP A 515 -1.49 -33.35 18.76
C ASP A 515 -0.10 -34.03 18.83
N GLY A 516 0.72 -33.57 19.78
CA GLY A 516 2.17 -33.83 19.84
C GLY A 516 2.61 -35.06 20.64
N GLU A 517 1.77 -35.66 21.48
CA GLU A 517 2.21 -36.81 22.31
C GLU A 517 1.12 -37.88 22.59
N ASP A 518 1.57 -39.14 22.53
CA ASP A 518 0.93 -40.40 22.93
C ASP A 518 -0.51 -40.73 22.44
N SER A 519 -0.61 -41.22 21.19
CA SER A 519 -1.63 -42.25 20.84
C SER A 519 -1.19 -43.18 19.70
N LYS A 520 -0.99 -44.47 20.03
CA LYS A 520 -0.72 -45.54 19.05
C LYS A 520 -2.03 -46.16 18.55
N ILE A 521 -2.36 -46.02 17.26
CA ILE A 521 -3.11 -47.01 16.44
C ILE A 521 -3.23 -46.55 14.97
N GLY A 522 -3.24 -47.49 14.02
CA GLY A 522 -4.04 -47.34 12.79
C GLY A 522 -3.44 -46.57 11.60
N ASN A 523 -2.37 -47.07 10.99
CA ASN A 523 -1.76 -46.46 9.81
C ASN A 523 -2.69 -46.41 8.56
N LYS A 524 -3.18 -45.23 8.17
CA LYS A 524 -3.83 -44.95 6.87
C LYS A 524 -3.52 -43.50 6.40
N PRO A 525 -2.76 -43.29 5.31
CA PRO A 525 -2.49 -41.95 4.81
C PRO A 525 -3.68 -41.39 4.00
N SER A 526 -4.33 -40.35 4.53
CA SER A 526 -5.25 -39.50 3.77
C SER A 526 -4.48 -38.68 2.73
N LYS A 527 -4.86 -38.80 1.45
CA LYS A 527 -4.16 -38.16 0.33
C LYS A 527 -4.44 -36.66 0.27
N VAL A 528 -3.51 -35.84 0.77
CA VAL A 528 -3.41 -34.42 0.37
C VAL A 528 -3.14 -34.38 -1.15
N LYS A 529 -3.96 -33.65 -1.90
CA LYS A 529 -3.80 -33.50 -3.36
C LYS A 529 -2.63 -32.55 -3.66
N ARG A 530 -1.43 -33.11 -3.89
CA ARG A 530 -0.39 -32.37 -4.62
C ARG A 530 -0.91 -32.00 -6.00
N HIS A 531 -0.81 -30.72 -6.37
CA HIS A 531 -0.90 -30.31 -7.77
C HIS A 531 0.36 -30.78 -8.50
N GLU A 532 0.23 -31.88 -9.24
CA GLU A 532 1.32 -32.43 -10.07
C GLU A 532 1.32 -31.75 -11.44
N ASN A 533 2.35 -30.96 -11.74
CA ASN A 533 2.51 -30.35 -13.06
C ASN A 533 2.71 -31.45 -14.13
N LEU A 534 1.88 -31.42 -15.17
CA LEU A 534 1.94 -32.38 -16.29
C LEU A 534 3.29 -32.37 -17.03
N VAL A 535 4.05 -31.27 -16.96
CA VAL A 535 5.38 -31.13 -17.56
C VAL A 535 6.40 -32.05 -16.88
N ASP A 536 6.39 -32.15 -15.55
CA ASP A 536 7.40 -32.91 -14.80
C ASP A 536 7.30 -34.42 -15.06
N LYS A 537 6.07 -34.96 -15.20
CA LYS A 537 5.87 -36.36 -15.59
C LYS A 537 6.49 -36.69 -16.94
N ASN A 538 6.33 -35.79 -17.93
CA ASN A 538 6.90 -35.98 -19.27
C ASN A 538 8.43 -35.79 -19.31
N PHE A 539 9.02 -35.13 -18.31
CA PHE A 539 10.47 -34.99 -18.15
C PHE A 539 11.10 -36.23 -17.50
N PHE A 540 10.53 -36.72 -16.40
CA PHE A 540 11.12 -37.82 -15.62
C PHE A 540 10.82 -39.24 -16.16
N HIS A 541 9.88 -39.40 -17.10
CA HIS A 541 9.60 -40.69 -17.74
C HIS A 541 10.36 -40.97 -19.05
N GLN A 542 11.30 -40.11 -19.47
CA GLN A 542 12.15 -40.41 -20.63
C GLN A 542 13.32 -41.34 -20.25
N GLU A 543 13.33 -42.57 -20.78
CA GLU A 543 14.33 -43.62 -20.48
C GLU A 543 15.80 -43.25 -20.82
N ASN A 544 16.03 -42.12 -21.50
CA ASN A 544 17.36 -41.68 -21.94
C ASN A 544 18.12 -40.79 -20.94
N VAL A 545 17.55 -40.45 -19.78
CA VAL A 545 18.22 -39.62 -18.75
C VAL A 545 19.28 -40.43 -17.98
N ARG A 546 20.42 -40.69 -18.62
CA ARG A 546 21.61 -41.27 -17.96
C ARG A 546 22.22 -40.27 -16.97
N ALA A 547 21.87 -40.40 -15.70
CA ALA A 547 22.48 -39.63 -14.61
C ALA A 547 24.01 -39.86 -14.52
N LEU A 548 24.80 -38.79 -14.62
CA LEU A 548 26.26 -38.82 -14.57
C LEU A 548 26.81 -38.84 -13.13
N THR A 549 26.40 -39.82 -12.33
CA THR A 549 26.87 -40.00 -10.95
C THR A 549 28.25 -40.66 -10.89
N LYS A 550 29.31 -39.93 -11.27
CA LYS A 550 30.70 -40.34 -11.00
C LYS A 550 31.16 -39.83 -9.62
N GLY A 551 30.72 -40.51 -8.57
CA GLY A 551 31.41 -40.47 -7.28
C GLY A 551 32.79 -41.13 -7.39
N VAL A 552 33.81 -40.54 -6.78
CA VAL A 552 35.16 -41.13 -6.73
C VAL A 552 35.19 -42.14 -5.59
N GLN A 553 35.04 -43.43 -5.92
CA GLN A 553 35.37 -44.51 -4.98
C GLN A 553 36.88 -44.75 -4.97
N SER A 554 37.49 -44.62 -3.80
CA SER A 554 38.85 -45.08 -3.56
C SER A 554 38.86 -46.62 -3.47
N PHE A 555 39.85 -47.24 -4.11
CA PHE A 555 40.13 -48.67 -3.92
C PHE A 555 41.64 -48.85 -3.74
N MET A 556 42.02 -49.62 -2.73
CA MET A 556 43.41 -49.76 -2.28
C MET A 556 43.95 -51.15 -2.63
N GLY A 557 45.06 -51.22 -3.36
CA GLY A 557 45.65 -52.47 -3.82
C GLY A 557 47.14 -52.38 -4.14
N TYR A 558 47.95 -53.14 -3.40
CA TYR A 558 49.31 -53.58 -3.74
C TYR A 558 49.31 -54.30 -5.12
N LYS A 559 50.37 -54.42 -5.94
CA LYS A 559 51.87 -54.39 -5.85
C LYS A 559 52.39 -54.26 -7.33
N GLU A 560 53.64 -53.97 -7.73
CA GLU A 560 54.93 -53.63 -7.11
C GLU A 560 55.90 -53.06 -8.19
N GLY A 561 57.02 -52.42 -7.80
CA GLY A 561 58.33 -52.69 -8.43
C GLY A 561 58.91 -51.76 -9.53
N SER A 562 60.04 -51.11 -9.17
CA SER A 562 61.27 -50.93 -9.98
C SER A 562 61.45 -49.77 -11.00
N VAL A 563 62.37 -48.85 -10.64
CA VAL A 563 63.47 -48.25 -11.44
C VAL A 563 63.20 -47.57 -12.80
N GLY A 564 63.60 -46.29 -12.95
CA GLY A 564 63.76 -45.61 -14.26
C GLY A 564 64.25 -44.15 -14.16
N GLN A 565 65.32 -43.80 -14.87
CA GLN A 565 66.15 -42.59 -14.74
C GLN A 565 65.51 -41.21 -15.09
N ARG A 566 66.26 -40.16 -14.70
CA ARG A 566 66.23 -38.76 -15.16
C ARG A 566 66.20 -38.64 -16.70
N GLU A 567 65.62 -37.56 -17.24
CA GLU A 567 66.42 -36.44 -17.82
C GLU A 567 65.58 -35.18 -18.17
N LEU A 568 66.24 -34.12 -18.66
CA LEU A 568 65.68 -32.81 -19.04
C LEU A 568 65.73 -32.59 -20.58
N VAL A 569 65.28 -31.40 -21.02
CA VAL A 569 65.78 -30.58 -22.16
C VAL A 569 64.82 -30.35 -23.36
N ASN A 570 64.39 -29.08 -23.46
CA ASN A 570 64.09 -28.23 -24.63
C ASN A 570 63.26 -28.66 -25.87
N GLN A 571 62.29 -27.78 -26.16
CA GLN A 571 62.05 -27.06 -27.45
C GLN A 571 61.86 -27.84 -28.77
N GLY A 572 60.73 -27.58 -29.44
CA GLY A 572 60.55 -27.85 -30.88
C GLY A 572 59.10 -27.79 -31.36
N LYS A 573 58.78 -26.83 -32.25
CA LYS A 573 57.57 -26.84 -33.11
C LYS A 573 58.00 -27.28 -34.54
N PRO A 574 57.09 -27.61 -35.49
CA PRO A 574 55.61 -27.62 -35.42
C PRO A 574 54.94 -28.95 -35.84
N GLY A 575 53.63 -29.08 -35.58
CA GLY A 575 52.76 -30.11 -36.15
C GLY A 575 51.30 -29.61 -36.17
N LEU A 576 50.50 -30.02 -37.16
CA LEU A 576 49.10 -29.62 -37.29
C LEU A 576 48.17 -30.63 -36.58
N GLU A 577 47.46 -30.20 -35.55
CA GLU A 577 46.19 -30.81 -35.14
C GLU A 577 45.16 -29.72 -34.75
N GLN A 578 43.89 -29.98 -35.02
CA GLN A 578 42.79 -29.06 -34.73
C GLN A 578 42.18 -29.37 -33.34
N PRO A 579 42.14 -28.42 -32.39
CA PRO A 579 41.40 -28.62 -31.15
C PRO A 579 39.89 -28.49 -31.40
N VAL A 580 39.18 -29.63 -31.43
CA VAL A 580 37.72 -29.66 -31.51
C VAL A 580 37.10 -28.97 -30.29
N GLY A 581 36.47 -27.82 -30.50
CA GLY A 581 35.88 -26.99 -29.44
C GLY A 581 34.64 -27.62 -28.80
N LYS A 582 34.45 -27.40 -27.50
CA LYS A 582 33.32 -27.94 -26.72
C LYS A 582 31.97 -27.39 -27.25
N PRO A 583 30.88 -28.19 -27.33
CA PRO A 583 29.72 -27.84 -28.17
C PRO A 583 28.94 -26.57 -27.79
N TRP A 584 28.91 -26.18 -26.51
CA TRP A 584 27.94 -25.22 -25.97
C TRP A 584 28.34 -23.73 -26.05
N LYS A 585 29.31 -23.35 -26.91
CA LYS A 585 29.67 -21.93 -27.15
C LYS A 585 29.21 -21.42 -28.54
N LYS A 586 27.90 -21.48 -28.81
CA LYS A 586 27.27 -20.82 -29.99
C LYS A 586 25.89 -20.21 -29.70
N HIS A 587 25.84 -19.08 -29.01
CA HIS A 587 24.78 -18.07 -29.19
C HIS A 587 25.38 -16.66 -29.11
N GLY A 588 26.21 -16.33 -30.11
CA GLY A 588 26.72 -14.98 -30.31
C GLY A 588 25.64 -14.06 -30.88
N ASN A 589 25.21 -13.06 -30.13
CA ASN A 589 24.05 -12.23 -30.46
C ASN A 589 24.34 -11.27 -31.62
N ARG A 590 24.11 -11.73 -32.87
CA ARG A 590 24.61 -11.10 -34.10
C ARG A 590 23.95 -9.75 -34.42
N ASN A 591 22.70 -9.56 -34.02
CA ASN A 591 21.88 -8.43 -34.48
C ASN A 591 22.19 -7.10 -33.76
N LYS A 592 22.77 -7.13 -32.54
CA LYS A 592 23.08 -5.89 -31.79
C LYS A 592 24.16 -5.01 -32.45
N LYS A 593 25.07 -5.57 -33.26
CA LYS A 593 26.12 -4.78 -33.94
C LYS A 593 25.66 -4.06 -35.20
N GLU A 594 24.56 -4.50 -35.82
CA GLU A 594 24.06 -3.89 -37.05
C GLU A 594 23.18 -2.66 -36.77
N LYS A 595 22.30 -2.72 -35.76
CA LYS A 595 21.42 -1.60 -35.38
C LYS A 595 22.23 -0.33 -35.03
N VAL A 596 23.36 -0.47 -34.33
CA VAL A 596 24.27 0.64 -34.00
C VAL A 596 24.87 1.30 -35.25
N ARG A 597 25.38 0.51 -36.22
CA ARG A 597 25.96 1.04 -37.46
C ARG A 597 24.96 1.73 -38.38
N ARG A 598 23.65 1.43 -38.26
CA ARG A 598 22.60 2.19 -38.97
C ARG A 598 22.31 3.53 -38.28
N LEU A 599 22.34 3.58 -36.94
CA LEU A 599 22.10 4.80 -36.16
C LEU A 599 23.23 5.84 -36.30
N THR A 600 24.50 5.43 -36.23
CA THR A 600 25.65 6.37 -36.27
C THR A 600 26.01 6.88 -37.66
N LYS A 601 25.32 6.43 -38.73
CA LYS A 601 25.68 6.71 -40.13
C LYS A 601 25.69 8.20 -40.50
N HIS A 602 25.08 9.06 -39.68
CA HIS A 602 25.05 10.51 -39.86
C HIS A 602 26.27 11.25 -39.26
N LEU A 603 27.21 10.53 -38.63
CA LEU A 603 28.42 11.08 -38.00
C LEU A 603 29.71 10.76 -38.78
N ASP A 604 29.63 9.93 -39.83
CA ASP A 604 30.73 9.49 -40.69
C ASP A 604 30.65 10.14 -42.09
N ALA A 605 30.16 11.39 -42.20
CA ALA A 605 29.86 12.09 -43.45
C ALA A 605 30.44 13.52 -43.47
#